data_AF-A0A6M4P6P1-F1
#
_entry.id   AF-A0A6M4P6P1-F1
#
_cell.length_a   1.000
_cell.length_b   1.000
_cell.length_c   1.000
_cell.angle_alpha   90.00
_cell.angle_beta   90.00
_cell.angle_gamma   90.00
#
_symmetry.space_group_name_H-M   'P 1'
#
loop_
_entity.id
_entity.type
_entity.pdbx_description
1 polymer ?
#
loop_
_entity_poly.entity_id
_entity_poly.type
_entity_poly.pdbx_seq_one_letter_code
_entity_poly.pdbx_strand_id
1 'polypeptide(L)'
;MRLPDINDLIQDLQLAKQMAIDDHNPNALVIATIAQAKLLGIDKPLKDVTPNGNQAPEQIADYSMLTDDELRQLITITEKVQKGDNA
;
A
#
# COMPACT_ATOMS: atom_id res chain seq x y z
N MET A 1 0.91 29.73 -1.28
CA MET A 1 1.76 28.64 -0.76
C MET A 1 1.06 27.33 -1.03
N ARG A 2 1.75 26.34 -1.60
CA ARG A 2 1.23 24.99 -1.80
C ARG A 2 1.43 24.20 -0.49
N LEU A 3 0.46 23.37 -0.11
CA LEU A 3 0.62 22.44 1.00
C LEU A 3 1.68 21.38 0.62
N PRO A 4 2.67 21.11 1.48
CA PRO A 4 3.64 20.06 1.23
C PRO A 4 2.94 18.72 1.10
N ASP A 5 3.42 17.91 0.16
CA ASP A 5 2.93 16.54 -0.01
C ASP A 5 3.70 15.56 0.89
N ILE A 6 3.33 14.27 0.82
CA ILE A 6 3.94 13.26 1.69
C ILE A 6 5.43 13.05 1.39
N ASN A 7 5.88 13.28 0.16
CA ASN A 7 7.29 13.13 -0.20
C ASN A 7 8.09 14.30 0.37
N ASP A 8 7.55 15.52 0.31
CA ASP A 8 8.15 16.70 0.95
C ASP A 8 8.33 16.45 2.46
N LEU A 9 7.29 15.92 3.12
CA LEU A 9 7.33 15.65 4.56
C LEU A 9 8.33 14.53 4.93
N ILE A 10 8.48 13.51 4.08
CA ILE A 10 9.48 12.45 4.27
C ILE A 10 10.90 13.01 4.12
N GLN A 11 11.14 13.87 3.12
CA GLN A 11 12.45 14.49 2.91
C GLN A 11 12.84 15.38 4.09
N ASP A 12 11.92 16.22 4.58
CA ASP A 12 12.16 17.08 5.75
C ASP A 12 12.51 16.24 7.00
N LEU A 13 11.80 15.13 7.22
CA LEU A 13 12.09 14.23 8.34
C LEU A 13 13.43 13.51 8.19
N GLN A 14 13.84 13.16 6.97
CA GLN A 14 15.15 12.57 6.71
C GLN A 14 16.28 13.58 6.97
N LEU A 15 16.10 14.83 6.57
CA LEU A 15 17.03 15.91 6.84
C LEU A 15 17.15 16.18 8.35
N ALA A 16 16.02 16.28 9.05
CA ALA A 16 16.00 16.47 10.51
C ALA A 16 16.71 15.33 11.26
N LYS A 17 16.58 14.09 10.77
CA LYS A 17 17.30 12.93 11.31
C LYS A 17 18.81 13.06 11.11
N GLN A 18 19.26 13.50 9.93
CA GLN A 18 20.68 13.69 9.64
C GLN A 18 21.28 14.78 10.53
N MET A 19 20.59 15.93 10.67
CA MET A 19 21.02 16.99 11.58
C MET A 19 21.13 16.52 13.03
N ALA A 20 20.17 15.72 13.50
CA ALA A 20 20.21 15.16 14.85
C ALA A 20 21.39 14.20 15.08
N ILE A 21 21.81 13.48 14.04
CA ILE A 21 23.01 12.63 14.06
C ILE A 21 24.26 13.51 14.14
N ASP A 22 24.36 14.51 13.26
CA ASP A 22 25.52 15.42 13.18
C ASP A 22 25.72 16.18 14.50
N ASP A 23 24.63 16.66 15.10
CA ASP A 23 24.61 17.37 16.38
C ASP A 23 24.77 16.46 17.60
N HIS A 24 24.89 15.13 17.41
CA HIS A 24 24.94 14.14 18.48
C HIS A 24 23.78 14.31 19.48
N ASN A 25 22.59 14.62 18.97
CA ASN A 25 21.40 14.86 19.77
C ASN A 25 20.45 13.66 19.72
N PRO A 26 20.59 12.69 20.66
CA PRO A 26 19.79 11.48 20.64
C PRO A 26 18.30 11.74 20.85
N ASN A 27 17.93 12.80 21.58
CA ASN A 27 16.52 13.14 21.80
C ASN A 27 15.85 13.58 20.49
N ALA A 28 16.51 14.45 19.71
CA ALA A 28 16.03 14.88 18.41
C ALA A 28 15.93 13.71 17.42
N LEU A 29 16.91 12.79 17.47
CA LEU A 29 16.91 11.59 16.63
C LEU A 29 15.72 10.67 16.93
N VAL A 30 15.40 10.45 18.21
CA VAL A 30 14.25 9.64 18.63
C VAL A 30 12.95 10.29 18.15
N ILE A 31 12.80 11.60 18.30
CA ILE A 31 11.61 12.33 17.85
C ILE A 31 11.42 12.21 16.34
N ALA A 32 12.49 12.43 15.55
CA ALA A 32 12.43 12.30 14.09
C ALA A 32 12.05 10.87 13.65
N THR A 33 12.61 9.85 14.32
CA THR A 33 12.31 8.44 14.05
C THR A 33 10.85 8.10 14.37
N ILE A 34 10.32 8.58 15.50
CA ILE A 34 8.91 8.40 15.87
C ILE A 34 7.99 9.09 14.86
N ALA A 35 8.33 10.30 14.42
CA ALA A 35 7.56 11.02 13.41
C ALA A 35 7.52 10.28 12.07
N GLN A 36 8.65 9.70 11.64
CA GLN A 36 8.71 8.83 10.46
C GLN A 36 7.82 7.59 10.61
N ALA A 37 7.87 6.92 11.77
CA ALA A 37 7.04 5.75 12.04
C ALA A 37 5.53 6.08 12.01
N LYS A 38 5.14 7.25 12.55
CA LYS A 38 3.76 7.75 12.52
C LYS A 38 3.29 8.05 11.10
N LEU A 39 4.13 8.69 10.29
CA LEU A 39 3.81 9.03 8.91
C LEU A 39 3.63 7.78 8.04
N LEU A 40 4.49 6.78 8.22
CA LEU A 40 4.42 5.49 7.52
C LEU A 40 3.32 4.56 8.07
N GLY A 41 2.65 4.96 9.16
CA GLY A 41 1.63 4.15 9.81
C GLY A 41 2.17 2.91 10.51
N ILE A 42 3.48 2.82 10.75
CA ILE A 42 4.14 1.75 11.49
C ILE A 42 3.73 1.78 12.98
N ASP A 43 3.40 2.96 13.51
CA ASP A 43 2.93 3.12 14.89
C ASP A 43 1.47 2.68 15.10
N LYS A 44 0.73 2.44 14.00
CA LYS A 44 -0.66 1.98 14.10
C LYS A 44 -0.65 0.49 14.39
N PRO A 45 -1.50 -0.01 15.31
CA PRO A 45 -1.75 -1.44 15.36
C PRO A 45 -2.17 -1.89 13.97
N LEU A 46 -1.64 -3.02 13.49
CA LEU A 46 -2.17 -3.69 12.30
C LEU A 46 -3.67 -3.77 12.52
N LYS A 47 -4.42 -2.99 11.75
CA LYS A 47 -5.86 -2.92 11.90
C LYS A 47 -6.31 -4.34 11.61
N ASP A 48 -6.76 -5.05 12.65
CA ASP A 48 -7.40 -6.34 12.47
C ASP A 48 -8.48 -6.07 11.43
N VAL A 49 -8.34 -6.73 10.28
CA VAL A 49 -9.25 -6.51 9.16
C VAL A 49 -10.53 -7.24 9.53
N THR A 50 -11.25 -6.76 10.55
CA THR A 50 -12.64 -7.13 10.76
C THR A 50 -13.33 -6.70 9.49
N PRO A 51 -13.82 -7.65 8.66
CA PRO A 51 -14.49 -7.32 7.42
C PRO A 51 -15.62 -6.36 7.79
N ASN A 52 -15.51 -5.12 7.32
CA ASN A 52 -16.58 -4.16 7.50
C ASN A 52 -17.75 -4.75 6.72
N GLY A 53 -18.81 -5.19 7.41
CA GLY A 53 -19.87 -6.08 6.91
C GLY A 53 -20.70 -5.57 5.73
N ASN A 54 -20.25 -4.52 5.04
CA ASN A 54 -20.88 -3.92 3.87
C ASN A 54 -20.01 -4.01 2.61
N GLN A 55 -18.82 -4.60 2.67
CA GLN A 55 -18.12 -5.11 1.49
C GLN A 55 -18.04 -6.61 1.66
N ALA A 56 -18.80 -7.36 0.86
CA ALA A 56 -18.51 -8.77 0.70
C ALA A 56 -17.01 -8.86 0.35
N PRO A 57 -16.22 -9.72 1.01
CA PRO A 57 -14.84 -9.92 0.60
C PRO A 57 -14.88 -10.19 -0.90
N GLU A 58 -14.08 -9.48 -1.69
CA GLU A 58 -13.90 -9.83 -3.09
C GLU A 58 -13.59 -11.32 -3.09
N GLN A 59 -14.53 -12.12 -3.60
CA GLN A 59 -14.34 -13.55 -3.69
C GLN A 59 -13.18 -13.71 -4.67
N ILE A 60 -11.99 -13.93 -4.12
CA ILE A 60 -10.85 -14.37 -4.89
C ILE A 60 -11.30 -15.72 -5.44
N ALA A 61 -11.69 -15.74 -6.72
CA ALA A 61 -12.15 -16.95 -7.36
C ALA A 61 -11.03 -17.99 -7.28
N ASP A 62 -11.30 -19.06 -6.54
CA ASP A 62 -10.36 -20.14 -6.37
C ASP A 62 -10.32 -20.98 -7.66
N TYR A 63 -9.34 -20.68 -8.51
CA TYR A 63 -9.13 -21.39 -9.77
C TYR A 63 -8.35 -22.70 -9.59
N SER A 64 -7.98 -23.08 -8.36
CA SER A 64 -7.16 -24.28 -8.11
C SER A 64 -7.91 -25.59 -8.39
N MET A 65 -9.24 -25.56 -8.44
CA MET A 65 -10.08 -26.71 -8.77
C MET A 65 -10.53 -26.78 -10.23
N LEU A 66 -10.15 -25.80 -11.06
CA LEU A 66 -10.45 -25.84 -12.48
C LEU A 66 -9.50 -26.79 -13.19
N THR A 67 -10.05 -27.59 -14.09
CA THR A 67 -9.26 -28.39 -15.01
C THR A 67 -8.60 -27.51 -16.07
N ASP A 68 -7.50 -27.99 -16.67
CA ASP A 68 -6.76 -27.26 -17.70
C ASP A 68 -7.65 -26.84 -18.88
N ASP A 69 -8.68 -27.63 -19.21
CA ASP A 69 -9.64 -27.34 -20.27
C ASP A 69 -10.61 -26.20 -19.88
N GLU A 70 -11.01 -26.11 -18.61
CA GLU A 70 -11.86 -25.03 -18.10
C GLU A 70 -11.09 -23.71 -18.00
N LEU A 71 -9.81 -23.78 -17.60
CA LEU A 71 -8.89 -22.62 -17.61
C LEU A 71 -8.72 -22.05 -19.02
N ARG A 72 -8.55 -22.92 -20.04
CA ARG A 72 -8.45 -22.49 -21.44
C ARG A 72 -9.72 -21.81 -21.96
N GLN A 73 -10.90 -22.28 -21.55
CA GLN A 73 -12.17 -21.66 -21.93
C GLN A 73 -12.33 -20.26 -21.32
N LEU A 74 -11.96 -20.09 -20.04
CA LEU A 74 -11.96 -18.80 -19.36
C LEU A 74 -11.01 -17.79 -20.03
N ILE A 75 -9.79 -18.21 -20.36
CA ILE A 75 -8.84 -17.36 -21.09
C ILE A 75 -9.44 -16.94 -22.44
N THR A 76 -10.01 -17.88 -23.19
CA THR A 76 -10.62 -17.61 -24.50
C THR A 76 -11.80 -16.64 -24.40
N ILE A 77 -12.64 -16.76 -23.37
CA ILE A 77 -13.78 -15.85 -23.14
C ILE A 77 -13.26 -14.46 -22.77
N THR A 78 -12.25 -14.38 -21.89
CA THR A 78 -11.65 -13.11 -21.46
C THR A 78 -11.01 -12.37 -22.62
N GLU A 79 -10.28 -13.07 -23.49
CA GLU A 79 -9.68 -12.51 -24.71
C GLU A 79 -10.73 -12.04 -25.71
N LYS A 80 -11.85 -12.77 -25.86
CA LYS A 80 -12.96 -12.35 -26.72
C LYS A 80 -13.66 -11.09 -26.19
N VAL A 81 -13.84 -10.98 -24.87
CA VAL A 81 -14.42 -9.78 -24.24
C VAL A 81 -13.51 -8.57 -24.45
N GLN A 82 -12.19 -8.71 -24.28
CA GLN A 82 -11.24 -7.62 -24.56
C GLN A 82 -11.15 -7.22 -26.03
N LYS A 83 -11.35 -8.17 -26.96
CA LYS A 83 -11.32 -7.90 -28.40
C LYS A 83 -12.64 -7.33 -28.93
N GLY A 84 -13.74 -7.45 -28.17
CA GLY A 84 -15.07 -6.97 -28.54
C GLY A 84 -15.30 -5.47 -28.37
N ASP A 85 -14.42 -4.74 -27.67
CA ASP A 85 -14.55 -3.29 -27.43
C ASP A 85 -13.77 -2.40 -28.42
N ASN A 86 -13.36 -2.95 -29.58
CA ASN A 86 -12.71 -2.19 -30.66
C ASN A 86 -13.34 -2.50 -32.05
N ALA A 87 -14.66 -2.47 -32.15
CA ALA A 87 -15.40 -2.34 -33.41
C ALA A 87 -16.76 -1.67 -33.21
#